data_AF-A0A3M7F0B6-F1
#
_entry.id   AF-A0A3M7F0B6-F1
#
_cell.length_a   1.000
_cell.length_b   1.000
_cell.length_c   1.000
_cell.angle_alpha   90.00
_cell.angle_beta   90.00
_cell.angle_gamma   90.00
#
_symmetry.space_group_name_H-M   'P 1'
#
loop_
_entity.id
_entity.type
_entity.pdbx_description
1 polymer ?
#
loop_
_entity_poly.entity_id
_entity_poly.type
_entity_poly.pdbx_seq_one_letter_code
_entity_poly.pdbx_strand_id
1 'polypeptide(L)'
;MELSYIPFPTCNETGRPLELLFGVEKEINCTLDFIDDPFFHLLEYYVHNDAPLTCRIPTKPLPPSALKAEFEKGTQDDTDGQGSLSEVYTPMVVALAGTLQLSHLHIASSLNVLVHAAPKSVAPGTIAAATAYSISREPPTRIVIGDSLPLRFSVRWYPNTSLPSGWTGVGGHLTFSTLVYCLISAGASAAICLAYFRGIELPRRLKSHGKDRLGGVERGGLGGYGIANGGYGGYGYGVGKRD
;
A
#
# COMPACT_ATOMS: atom_id res chain seq x y z
N MET A 1 29.86 17.37 -26.21
CA MET A 1 29.38 17.24 -24.82
C MET A 1 29.62 15.78 -24.47
N GLU A 2 30.70 15.53 -23.76
CA GLU A 2 31.16 14.17 -23.43
C GLU A 2 30.58 13.82 -22.05
N LEU A 3 29.84 12.72 -21.96
CA LEU A 3 29.24 12.24 -20.72
C LEU A 3 30.37 11.68 -19.84
N SER A 4 30.80 12.46 -18.84
CA SER A 4 31.78 12.00 -17.85
C SER A 4 31.06 11.27 -16.72
N TYR A 5 31.46 10.03 -16.47
CA TYR A 5 30.95 9.22 -15.37
C TYR A 5 31.89 9.33 -14.18
N ILE A 6 31.41 9.97 -13.11
CA ILE A 6 32.11 10.03 -11.82
C ILE A 6 31.52 9.02 -10.84
N PRO A 7 32.34 8.45 -9.94
CA PRO A 7 31.84 7.58 -8.89
C PRO A 7 30.92 8.36 -7.95
N PHE A 8 29.94 7.66 -7.37
CA PHE A 8 29.08 8.24 -6.34
C PHE A 8 29.94 8.73 -5.16
N PRO A 9 29.61 9.89 -4.55
CA PRO A 9 30.34 10.40 -3.39
C PRO A 9 30.48 9.36 -2.27
N THR A 10 31.61 9.40 -1.55
CA THR A 10 31.88 8.44 -0.48
C THR A 10 31.00 8.69 0.74
N CYS A 11 30.35 7.64 1.25
CA CYS A 11 29.59 7.70 2.49
C CYS A 11 30.54 7.69 3.69
N ASN A 12 30.31 8.54 4.69
CA ASN A 12 31.13 8.60 5.90
C ASN A 12 31.07 7.30 6.72
N GLU A 13 29.90 6.63 6.74
CA GLU A 13 29.69 5.41 7.54
C GLU A 13 30.52 4.22 7.04
N THR A 14 30.77 4.13 5.74
CA THR A 14 31.46 2.99 5.11
C THR A 14 32.83 3.36 4.55
N GLY A 15 33.12 4.64 4.35
CA GLY A 15 34.31 5.13 3.65
C GLY A 15 34.36 4.69 2.18
N ARG A 16 33.21 4.33 1.60
CA ARG A 16 33.08 3.79 0.24
C ARG A 16 31.89 4.43 -0.48
N PRO A 17 31.85 4.43 -1.83
CA PRO A 17 30.64 4.80 -2.56
C PRO A 17 29.46 3.90 -2.17
N LEU A 18 28.24 4.29 -2.53
CA LEU A 18 27.03 3.53 -2.21
C LEU A 18 27.12 2.08 -2.71
N GLU A 19 27.16 1.12 -1.77
CA GLU A 19 27.21 -0.31 -2.05
C GLU A 19 25.87 -0.97 -1.70
N LEU A 20 25.31 -1.73 -2.65
CA LEU A 20 24.07 -2.48 -2.47
C LEU A 20 24.38 -3.97 -2.42
N LEU A 21 23.91 -4.65 -1.38
CA LEU A 21 24.01 -6.11 -1.28
C LEU A 21 22.93 -6.76 -2.17
N PHE A 22 23.37 -7.63 -3.07
CA PHE A 22 22.48 -8.28 -4.03
C PHE A 22 21.42 -9.13 -3.31
N GLY A 23 20.14 -8.86 -3.60
CA GLY A 23 19.00 -9.59 -3.06
C GLY A 23 18.74 -9.39 -1.56
N VAL A 24 19.41 -8.44 -0.92
CA VAL A 24 19.21 -8.13 0.51
C VAL A 24 18.45 -6.82 0.64
N GLU A 25 17.27 -6.89 1.23
CA GLU A 25 16.48 -5.71 1.60
C GLU A 25 17.02 -5.12 2.90
N LYS A 26 17.51 -3.88 2.84
CA LYS A 26 18.09 -3.20 4.00
C LYS A 26 17.94 -1.69 3.86
N GLU A 27 17.85 -1.02 5.00
CA GLU A 27 18.00 0.43 5.10
C GLU A 27 19.48 0.79 5.27
N ILE A 28 19.97 1.66 4.39
CA ILE A 28 21.37 2.07 4.31
C ILE A 28 21.43 3.58 4.55
N ASN A 29 22.22 3.98 5.53
CA ASN A 29 22.51 5.38 5.79
C ASN A 29 23.84 5.74 5.11
N CYS A 30 23.84 6.82 4.35
CA CYS A 30 25.01 7.35 3.66
C CYS A 30 25.03 8.87 3.88
N THR A 31 25.93 9.32 4.73
CA THR A 31 26.13 10.75 4.98
C THR A 31 27.28 11.26 4.12
N LEU A 32 27.00 12.33 3.38
CA LEU A 32 28.00 13.08 2.65
C LEU A 32 28.52 14.19 3.57
N ASP A 33 29.78 14.12 3.99
CA ASP A 33 30.30 15.00 5.05
C ASP A 33 30.42 16.46 4.63
N PHE A 34 30.71 16.72 3.36
CA PHE A 34 30.97 18.07 2.88
C PHE A 34 30.38 18.25 1.49
N ILE A 35 29.41 19.16 1.39
CA ILE A 35 28.86 19.63 0.12
C ILE A 35 29.70 20.82 -0.35
N ASP A 36 30.46 20.63 -1.41
CA ASP A 36 31.20 21.69 -2.08
C ASP A 36 30.29 22.56 -2.94
N ASP A 37 30.75 23.77 -3.25
CA ASP A 37 30.04 24.76 -4.07
C ASP A 37 29.52 24.21 -5.42
N PRO A 38 30.33 23.50 -6.25
CA PRO A 38 29.82 22.96 -7.50
C PRO A 38 28.79 21.85 -7.29
N PHE A 39 28.91 21.01 -6.27
CA PHE A 39 27.90 19.99 -5.98
C PHE A 39 26.61 20.58 -5.43
N PHE A 40 26.68 21.65 -4.63
CA PHE A 40 25.52 22.41 -4.21
C PHE A 40 24.70 22.88 -5.42
N HIS A 41 25.35 23.49 -6.41
CA HIS A 41 24.69 23.90 -7.65
C HIS A 41 24.18 22.72 -8.50
N LEU A 42 24.86 21.57 -8.50
CA LEU A 42 24.34 20.36 -9.13
C LEU A 42 23.07 19.85 -8.46
N LEU A 43 23.00 19.90 -7.12
CA LEU A 43 21.80 19.52 -6.37
C LEU A 43 20.61 20.42 -6.71
N GLU A 44 20.82 21.72 -7.00
CA GLU A 44 19.76 22.61 -7.47
C GLU A 44 19.13 22.09 -8.77
N TYR A 45 19.96 21.72 -9.77
CA TYR A 45 19.49 21.15 -11.02
C TYR A 45 18.76 19.81 -10.82
N TYR A 46 19.25 18.96 -9.91
CA TYR A 46 18.63 17.67 -9.63
C TYR A 46 17.29 17.81 -8.93
N VAL A 47 17.17 18.72 -7.94
CA VAL A 47 15.91 18.99 -7.24
C VAL A 47 14.88 19.62 -8.16
N HIS A 48 15.29 20.50 -9.08
CA HIS A 48 14.41 21.06 -10.10
C HIS A 48 14.09 20.10 -11.25
N ASN A 49 14.75 18.94 -11.32
CA ASN A 49 14.65 17.99 -12.44
C ASN A 49 15.07 18.59 -13.79
N ASP A 50 15.92 19.63 -13.78
CA ASP A 50 16.50 20.24 -14.98
C ASP A 50 17.55 19.30 -15.62
N ALA A 51 18.15 18.43 -14.80
CA ALA A 51 19.02 17.35 -15.24
C ALA A 51 18.68 16.06 -14.47
N PRO A 52 18.68 14.87 -15.13
CA PRO A 52 18.43 13.62 -14.44
C PRO A 52 19.69 13.17 -13.69
N LEU A 53 19.57 12.92 -12.39
CA LEU A 53 20.61 12.22 -11.62
C LEU A 53 20.56 10.73 -11.98
N THR A 54 21.55 10.27 -12.74
CA THR A 54 21.64 8.88 -13.21
C THR A 54 22.95 8.25 -12.75
N CYS A 55 22.86 7.07 -12.14
CA CYS A 55 24.00 6.27 -11.74
C CYS A 55 24.07 5.01 -12.60
N ARG A 56 25.27 4.44 -12.72
CA ARG A 56 25.49 3.13 -13.34
C ARG A 56 25.76 2.12 -12.23
N ILE A 57 24.99 1.03 -12.19
CA ILE A 57 25.25 -0.09 -11.30
C ILE A 57 25.69 -1.30 -12.13
N PRO A 58 26.66 -2.11 -11.68
CA PRO A 58 27.03 -3.34 -12.38
C PRO A 58 25.82 -4.26 -12.54
N THR A 59 25.54 -4.70 -13.76
CA THR A 59 24.39 -5.56 -14.07
C THR A 59 24.50 -6.93 -13.38
N LYS A 60 25.72 -7.40 -13.11
CA LYS A 60 26.00 -8.62 -12.34
C LYS A 60 26.65 -8.25 -11.01
N PRO A 61 26.33 -8.97 -9.91
CA PRO A 61 26.96 -8.74 -8.62
C PRO A 61 28.47 -8.90 -8.75
N LEU A 62 29.20 -7.97 -8.14
CA LEU A 62 30.65 -8.02 -8.13
C LEU A 62 31.10 -9.32 -7.46
N PRO A 63 32.06 -10.05 -8.07
CA PRO A 63 32.62 -11.23 -7.43
C PRO A 63 33.33 -10.82 -6.13
N PRO A 64 33.50 -11.76 -5.18
CA PRO A 64 34.21 -11.49 -3.93
C PRO A 64 35.58 -10.83 -4.21
N SER A 65 36.00 -9.94 -3.31
CA SER A 65 37.11 -8.98 -3.47
C SER A 65 38.43 -9.53 -4.04
N ALA A 66 38.65 -10.84 -3.96
CA ALA A 66 39.77 -11.54 -4.60
C ALA A 66 39.77 -11.48 -6.15
N LEU A 67 38.62 -11.26 -6.79
CA LEU A 67 38.46 -11.29 -8.26
C LEU A 67 38.14 -9.91 -8.87
N LYS A 68 38.26 -8.84 -8.07
CA LYS A 68 37.92 -7.46 -8.48
C LYS A 68 38.73 -6.98 -9.70
N ALA A 69 40.03 -7.30 -9.72
CA ALA A 69 40.94 -6.89 -10.80
C ALA A 69 40.70 -7.64 -12.13
N GLU A 70 40.16 -8.86 -12.08
CA GLU A 70 39.78 -9.62 -13.28
C GLU A 70 38.44 -9.15 -13.84
N PHE A 71 37.50 -8.80 -12.95
CA PHE A 71 36.23 -8.19 -13.35
C PHE A 71 36.46 -6.83 -14.01
N GLU A 72 37.25 -5.93 -13.40
CA GLU A 72 37.54 -4.60 -13.98
C GLU A 72 38.24 -4.68 -15.36
N LYS A 73 39.06 -5.71 -15.62
CA LYS A 73 39.69 -5.94 -16.93
C LYS A 73 38.75 -6.50 -17.99
N GLY A 74 37.78 -7.33 -17.60
CA GLY A 74 36.79 -7.93 -18.51
C GLY A 74 35.59 -7.02 -18.80
N THR A 75 35.51 -5.89 -18.12
CA THR A 75 34.35 -4.99 -18.08
C THR A 75 34.69 -3.66 -18.77
N GLN A 76 35.30 -3.73 -19.96
CA GLN A 76 35.42 -2.57 -20.84
C GLN A 76 34.10 -2.39 -21.59
N ASP A 77 33.38 -1.34 -21.23
CA ASP A 77 32.19 -0.91 -21.94
C ASP A 77 32.63 -0.14 -23.19
N ASP A 78 32.61 -0.77 -24.36
CA ASP A 78 32.92 -0.13 -25.66
C ASP A 78 31.87 0.92 -26.07
N THR A 79 30.81 1.12 -25.27
CA THR A 79 29.76 2.11 -25.53
C THR A 79 30.04 3.45 -24.85
N ASP A 80 31.08 4.14 -25.32
CA ASP A 80 31.39 5.51 -24.90
C ASP A 80 30.18 6.42 -25.15
N GLY A 81 29.59 6.93 -24.05
CA GLY A 81 28.53 7.93 -24.07
C GLY A 81 27.08 7.42 -24.18
N GLN A 82 26.82 6.11 -24.26
CA GLN A 82 25.44 5.55 -24.29
C GLN A 82 25.22 4.46 -23.23
N GLY A 83 25.24 4.86 -21.95
CA GLY A 83 25.11 3.94 -20.82
C GLY A 83 23.81 3.15 -20.72
N SER A 84 22.78 3.48 -21.49
CA SER A 84 21.55 2.66 -21.57
C SER A 84 21.69 1.44 -22.47
N LEU A 85 22.71 1.40 -23.34
CA LEU A 85 22.97 0.30 -24.27
C LEU A 85 24.06 -0.65 -23.77
N SER A 86 24.71 -0.32 -22.66
CA SER A 86 25.73 -1.17 -22.07
C SER A 86 25.10 -2.41 -21.46
N GLU A 87 25.55 -3.60 -21.89
CA GLU A 87 25.15 -4.88 -21.28
C GLU A 87 25.82 -5.12 -19.92
N VAL A 88 26.79 -4.26 -19.58
CA VAL A 88 27.64 -4.34 -18.41
C VAL A 88 27.05 -3.58 -17.22
N TYR A 89 26.46 -2.42 -17.51
CA TYR A 89 25.94 -1.50 -16.51
C TYR A 89 24.45 -1.29 -16.69
N THR A 90 23.69 -1.51 -15.62
CA THR A 90 22.27 -1.18 -15.58
C THR A 90 22.13 0.28 -15.11
N PRO A 91 21.37 1.14 -15.82
CA PRO A 91 21.13 2.50 -15.36
C PRO A 91 20.20 2.50 -14.13
N MET A 92 20.54 3.34 -13.16
CA MET A 92 19.74 3.62 -11.98
C MET A 92 19.42 5.11 -11.95
N VAL A 93 18.15 5.47 -12.17
CA VAL A 93 17.70 6.87 -12.11
C VAL A 93 17.37 7.22 -10.67
N VAL A 94 17.83 8.38 -10.19
CA VAL A 94 17.55 8.89 -8.84
C VAL A 94 16.75 10.17 -8.96
N ALA A 95 15.51 10.15 -8.50
CA ALA A 95 14.64 11.33 -8.45
C ALA A 95 14.72 11.98 -7.06
N LEU A 96 15.46 13.08 -6.95
CA LEU A 96 15.61 13.82 -5.71
C LEU A 96 14.48 14.84 -5.56
N ALA A 97 13.77 14.81 -4.43
CA ALA A 97 12.74 15.80 -4.14
C ALA A 97 13.25 16.83 -3.14
N GLY A 98 12.87 18.09 -3.33
CA GLY A 98 13.28 19.18 -2.46
C GLY A 98 12.62 20.50 -2.84
N THR A 99 12.98 21.56 -2.12
CA THR A 99 12.59 22.93 -2.44
C THR A 99 13.80 23.87 -2.38
N LEU A 100 13.94 24.70 -3.40
CA LEU A 100 15.00 25.71 -3.47
C LEU A 100 14.55 26.99 -2.77
N GLN A 101 15.46 27.58 -1.98
CA GLN A 101 15.35 28.95 -1.49
C GLN A 101 16.62 29.72 -1.88
N LEU A 102 16.56 31.04 -1.83
CA LEU A 102 17.65 31.94 -2.27
C LEU A 102 19.03 31.64 -1.68
N SER A 103 19.10 31.05 -0.48
CA SER A 103 20.36 30.83 0.25
C SER A 103 20.56 29.41 0.77
N HIS A 104 19.60 28.51 0.55
CA HIS A 104 19.66 27.16 1.06
C HIS A 104 18.67 26.25 0.32
N LEU A 105 18.98 24.97 0.32
CA LEU A 105 18.18 23.92 -0.31
C LEU A 105 17.55 23.06 0.78
N HIS A 106 16.29 22.70 0.62
CA HIS A 106 15.63 21.70 1.47
C HIS A 106 15.51 20.40 0.69
N ILE A 107 16.21 19.35 1.11
CA ILE A 107 16.20 18.06 0.42
C ILE A 107 15.45 17.02 1.25
N ALA A 108 14.58 16.24 0.60
CA ALA A 108 14.02 15.03 1.20
C ALA A 108 15.08 13.92 1.23
N SER A 109 15.73 13.79 2.39
CA SER A 109 16.85 12.88 2.68
C SER A 109 16.48 11.40 2.70
N SER A 110 15.21 11.07 2.84
CA SER A 110 14.71 9.70 2.76
C SER A 110 14.43 9.33 1.31
N LEU A 111 15.05 8.27 0.79
CA LEU A 111 14.84 7.73 -0.54
C LEU A 111 14.46 6.26 -0.47
N ASN A 112 13.53 5.84 -1.33
CA ASN A 112 13.32 4.42 -1.63
C ASN A 112 14.16 4.04 -2.84
N VAL A 113 14.81 2.88 -2.78
CA VAL A 113 15.53 2.29 -3.92
C VAL A 113 14.83 0.99 -4.27
N LEU A 114 14.38 0.88 -5.52
CA LEU A 114 13.75 -0.31 -6.07
C LEU A 114 14.71 -0.94 -7.07
N VAL A 115 15.00 -2.21 -6.88
CA VAL A 115 15.88 -2.97 -7.77
C VAL A 115 15.14 -4.21 -8.27
N HIS A 116 15.03 -4.35 -9.58
CA HIS A 116 14.45 -5.50 -10.24
C HIS A 116 15.55 -6.45 -10.69
N ALA A 117 15.54 -7.65 -10.13
CA ALA A 117 16.35 -8.75 -10.63
C ALA A 117 15.62 -9.47 -11.77
N ALA A 118 16.40 -9.98 -12.72
CA ALA A 118 15.88 -10.88 -13.73
C ALA A 118 15.42 -12.20 -13.09
N PRO A 119 14.37 -12.85 -13.63
CA PRO A 119 13.92 -14.13 -13.13
C PRO A 119 15.06 -15.16 -13.15
N LYS A 120 15.18 -15.95 -12.08
CA LYS A 120 16.21 -16.99 -11.95
C LYS A 120 16.22 -17.99 -13.11
N SER A 121 15.07 -18.20 -13.76
CA SER A 121 14.91 -19.10 -14.91
C SER A 121 15.52 -18.56 -16.21
N VAL A 122 15.69 -17.23 -16.34
CA VAL A 122 16.19 -16.58 -17.56
C VAL A 122 17.63 -16.13 -17.37
N ALA A 123 17.91 -15.37 -16.32
CA ALA A 123 19.23 -14.82 -16.05
C ALA A 123 19.47 -14.71 -14.53
N PRO A 124 20.01 -15.75 -13.87
CA PRO A 124 20.23 -15.72 -12.43
C PRO A 124 21.29 -14.66 -12.07
N GLY A 125 21.03 -13.90 -11.01
CA GLY A 125 21.99 -12.91 -10.51
C GLY A 125 22.14 -11.66 -11.39
N THR A 126 21.19 -11.37 -12.28
CA THR A 126 21.26 -10.21 -13.18
C THR A 126 20.29 -9.13 -12.73
N ILE A 127 20.74 -7.88 -12.67
CA ILE A 127 19.92 -6.70 -12.38
C ILE A 127 19.33 -6.17 -13.68
N ALA A 128 18.01 -6.23 -13.82
CA ALA A 128 17.32 -5.80 -15.02
C ALA A 128 17.03 -4.29 -15.04
N ALA A 129 16.65 -3.72 -13.89
CA ALA A 129 16.36 -2.30 -13.77
C ALA A 129 16.53 -1.83 -12.32
N ALA A 130 16.86 -0.56 -12.13
CA ALA A 130 16.87 0.06 -10.81
C ALA A 130 16.38 1.51 -10.88
N THR A 131 15.73 1.96 -9.82
CA THR A 131 15.30 3.36 -9.68
C THR A 131 15.28 3.74 -8.21
N ALA A 132 15.55 4.99 -7.92
CA ALA A 132 15.46 5.56 -6.59
C ALA A 132 14.66 6.85 -6.61
N TYR A 133 13.91 7.12 -5.55
CA TYR A 133 13.13 8.35 -5.44
C TYR A 133 13.00 8.81 -4.00
N SER A 134 13.05 10.11 -3.80
CA SER A 134 12.81 10.73 -2.50
C SER A 134 11.37 10.53 -2.03
N ILE A 135 11.20 10.37 -0.72
CA ILE A 135 9.92 10.29 -0.04
C ILE A 135 9.84 11.33 1.08
N SER A 136 8.70 12.01 1.17
CA SER A 136 8.47 13.04 2.19
C SER A 136 7.96 12.42 3.50
N ARG A 137 8.72 11.50 4.09
CA ARG A 137 8.39 10.91 5.41
C ARG A 137 8.84 11.78 6.58
N GLU A 138 10.00 12.41 6.43
CA GLU A 138 10.68 13.21 7.44
C GLU A 138 10.73 14.67 6.97
N PRO A 139 10.87 15.65 7.90
CA PRO A 139 11.09 17.03 7.50
C PRO A 139 12.34 17.11 6.61
N PRO A 140 12.29 17.89 5.51
CA PRO A 140 13.41 17.98 4.60
C PRO A 140 14.62 18.61 5.31
N THR A 141 15.81 18.13 4.97
CA THR A 141 17.06 18.63 5.53
C THR A 141 17.44 19.91 4.83
N ARG A 142 17.60 20.98 5.62
CA ARG A 142 18.18 22.24 5.14
C ARG A 142 19.68 22.06 4.91
N ILE A 143 20.16 22.49 3.76
CA ILE A 143 21.56 22.38 3.35
C ILE A 143 22.03 23.73 2.83
N VAL A 144 23.23 24.14 3.26
CA VAL A 144 24.06 25.18 2.63
C VAL A 144 25.42 24.60 2.23
N ILE A 145 26.20 25.38 1.49
CA ILE A 145 27.58 25.00 1.13
C ILE A 145 28.39 24.74 2.41
N GLY A 146 29.04 23.59 2.47
CA GLY A 146 29.82 23.12 3.61
C GLY A 146 29.04 22.32 4.67
N ASP A 147 27.71 22.18 4.53
CA ASP A 147 26.94 21.28 5.38
C ASP A 147 27.13 19.82 4.99
N SER A 148 26.79 18.91 5.91
CA SER A 148 26.68 17.47 5.63
C SER A 148 25.28 17.11 5.14
N LEU A 149 25.17 16.24 4.14
CA LEU A 149 23.90 15.73 3.63
C LEU A 149 23.70 14.26 4.05
N PRO A 150 22.85 13.98 5.06
CA PRO A 150 22.51 12.61 5.42
C PRO A 150 21.47 12.06 4.44
N LEU A 151 21.81 11.02 3.68
CA LEU A 151 20.88 10.29 2.82
C LEU A 151 20.53 8.94 3.43
N ARG A 152 19.24 8.60 3.41
CA ARG A 152 18.69 7.34 3.91
C ARG A 152 18.06 6.57 2.78
N PHE A 153 18.61 5.41 2.44
CA PHE A 153 18.16 4.58 1.34
C PHE A 153 17.44 3.34 1.86
N SER A 154 16.14 3.23 1.61
CA SER A 154 15.35 2.03 1.86
C SER A 154 15.35 1.14 0.61
N VAL A 155 16.20 0.11 0.59
CA VAL A 155 16.39 -0.76 -0.57
C VAL A 155 15.39 -1.92 -0.57
N ARG A 156 14.68 -2.09 -1.68
CA ARG A 156 13.74 -3.18 -1.93
C ARG A 156 14.10 -3.92 -3.21
N TRP A 157 14.11 -5.24 -3.13
CA TRP A 157 14.44 -6.11 -4.25
C TRP A 157 13.20 -6.83 -4.75
N TYR A 158 12.99 -6.80 -6.07
CA TYR A 158 11.95 -7.59 -6.73
C TYR A 158 12.60 -8.71 -7.53
N PRO A 159 12.13 -9.98 -7.37
CA PRO A 159 12.70 -11.13 -8.05
C PRO A 159 12.31 -11.23 -9.54
N ASN A 160 11.48 -10.30 -10.01
CA ASN A 160 10.96 -10.22 -11.37
C ASN A 160 10.91 -8.74 -11.83
N THR A 161 10.78 -8.54 -13.13
CA THR A 161 10.60 -7.21 -13.74
C THR A 161 9.16 -6.72 -13.68
N SER A 162 8.20 -7.61 -13.43
CA SER A 162 6.80 -7.24 -13.24
C SER A 162 6.62 -6.67 -11.84
N LEU A 163 6.11 -5.44 -11.75
CA LEU A 163 5.67 -4.88 -10.48
C LEU A 163 4.62 -5.80 -9.86
N PRO A 164 4.65 -6.00 -8.53
CA PRO A 164 3.63 -6.79 -7.86
C PRO A 164 2.26 -6.18 -8.16
N SER A 165 1.34 -6.99 -8.67
CA SER A 165 -0.04 -6.57 -8.88
C SER A 165 -0.71 -6.38 -7.52
N GLY A 166 -0.80 -5.15 -7.01
CA GLY A 166 -1.47 -4.95 -5.73
C GLY A 166 -1.66 -3.52 -5.27
N TRP A 167 -2.89 -3.04 -5.40
CA TRP A 167 -3.55 -2.16 -4.42
C TRP A 167 -4.32 -3.03 -3.40
N THR A 168 -3.70 -4.12 -2.92
CA THR A 168 -4.32 -5.08 -1.99
C THR A 168 -4.20 -4.65 -0.52
N GLY A 169 -3.84 -3.39 -0.26
CA GLY A 169 -3.58 -2.85 1.09
C GLY A 169 -4.63 -1.86 1.63
N VAL A 170 -5.64 -1.45 0.85
CA VAL A 170 -6.74 -0.56 1.30
C VAL A 170 -8.12 -1.15 0.94
N GLY A 171 -8.22 -2.46 0.99
CA GLY A 171 -9.50 -3.18 1.00
C GLY A 171 -9.42 -4.16 2.14
N GLY A 172 -9.99 -3.78 3.30
CA GLY A 172 -9.99 -4.62 4.49
C GLY A 172 -10.35 -6.05 4.12
N HIS A 173 -9.55 -7.02 4.58
CA HIS A 173 -9.75 -8.42 4.28
C HIS A 173 -11.20 -8.81 4.59
N LEU A 174 -12.02 -8.95 3.55
CA LEU A 174 -13.18 -9.84 3.58
C LEU A 174 -12.59 -11.25 3.66
N THR A 175 -12.12 -11.60 4.86
CA THR A 175 -11.72 -12.97 5.13
C THR A 175 -12.93 -13.85 4.88
N PHE A 176 -12.73 -15.01 4.27
CA PHE A 176 -13.81 -15.97 4.05
C PHE A 176 -14.58 -16.24 5.36
N SER A 177 -13.88 -16.21 6.51
CA SER A 177 -14.49 -16.23 7.84
C SER A 177 -15.48 -15.09 8.10
N THR A 178 -15.15 -13.82 7.80
CA THR A 178 -16.08 -12.69 7.99
C THR A 178 -17.34 -12.87 7.15
N LEU A 179 -17.21 -13.36 5.91
CA LEU A 179 -18.34 -13.62 5.02
C LEU A 179 -19.24 -14.74 5.57
N VAL A 180 -18.64 -15.83 6.07
CA VAL A 180 -19.37 -16.94 6.69
C VAL A 180 -20.10 -16.51 7.96
N TYR A 181 -19.47 -15.71 8.84
CA TYR A 181 -20.12 -15.18 10.04
C TYR A 181 -21.31 -14.28 9.71
N CYS A 182 -21.20 -13.42 8.69
CA CYS A 182 -22.31 -12.58 8.23
C CYS A 182 -23.48 -13.39 7.64
N LEU A 183 -23.19 -14.46 6.88
CA LEU A 183 -24.24 -15.31 6.31
C LEU A 183 -24.96 -16.15 7.37
N ILE A 184 -24.21 -16.70 8.34
CA ILE A 184 -24.80 -17.48 9.43
C ILE A 184 -25.65 -16.59 10.34
N SER A 185 -25.18 -15.38 10.68
CA SER A 185 -25.95 -14.46 11.51
C SER A 185 -27.23 -13.99 10.82
N ALA A 186 -27.15 -13.62 9.53
CA ALA A 186 -28.33 -13.27 8.75
C ALA A 186 -29.32 -14.44 8.62
N GLY A 187 -28.83 -15.66 8.38
CA GLY A 187 -29.65 -16.87 8.29
C GLY A 187 -30.34 -17.21 9.61
N ALA A 188 -29.63 -17.12 10.72
CA ALA A 188 -30.18 -17.36 12.06
C ALA A 188 -31.27 -16.33 12.41
N SER A 189 -31.03 -15.04 12.15
CA SER A 189 -32.03 -14.00 12.38
C SER A 189 -33.29 -14.20 11.52
N ALA A 190 -33.14 -14.54 10.24
CA ALA A 190 -34.28 -14.81 9.37
C ALA A 190 -35.09 -16.03 9.85
N ALA A 191 -34.43 -17.11 10.28
CA ALA A 191 -35.10 -18.30 10.80
C ALA A 191 -35.90 -18.02 12.08
N ILE A 192 -35.33 -17.25 13.01
CA ILE A 192 -36.01 -16.84 14.26
C ILE A 192 -37.24 -15.98 13.94
N CYS A 193 -37.10 -14.99 13.05
CA CYS A 193 -38.22 -14.16 12.63
C CYS A 193 -39.34 -14.98 11.98
N LEU A 194 -39.01 -15.90 11.08
CA LEU A 194 -40.00 -16.77 10.43
C LEU A 194 -40.70 -17.69 11.43
N ALA A 195 -39.97 -18.26 12.39
CA ALA A 195 -40.55 -19.08 13.45
C ALA A 195 -41.50 -18.27 14.34
N TYR A 196 -41.12 -17.03 14.69
CA TYR A 196 -41.96 -16.13 15.49
C TYR A 196 -43.23 -15.72 14.73
N PHE A 197 -43.10 -15.27 13.47
CA PHE A 197 -44.24 -14.87 12.66
C PHE A 197 -45.20 -16.02 12.39
N ARG A 198 -44.69 -17.22 12.10
CA ARG A 198 -45.54 -18.39 11.81
C ARG A 198 -46.13 -19.02 13.07
N GLY A 199 -45.39 -19.03 14.18
CA GLY A 199 -45.79 -19.70 15.42
C GLY A 199 -46.63 -18.84 16.36
N ILE A 200 -46.42 -17.52 16.39
CA ILE A 200 -47.05 -16.64 17.38
C ILE A 200 -47.94 -15.58 16.70
N GLU A 201 -47.43 -14.90 15.68
CA GLU A 201 -48.14 -13.77 15.07
C GLU A 201 -49.30 -14.25 14.16
N LEU A 202 -49.07 -15.22 13.26
CA LEU A 202 -50.09 -15.77 12.36
C LEU A 202 -51.31 -16.34 13.10
N PRO A 203 -51.17 -17.22 14.12
CA PRO A 203 -52.33 -17.75 14.84
C PRO A 203 -53.02 -16.69 15.71
N ARG A 204 -52.29 -15.67 16.20
CA ARG A 204 -52.90 -14.53 16.90
C ARG A 204 -53.74 -13.66 15.96
N ARG A 205 -53.24 -13.38 14.75
CA ARG A 205 -53.95 -12.60 13.72
C ARG A 205 -55.13 -13.37 13.11
N LEU A 206 -54.99 -14.68 12.89
CA LEU A 206 -56.10 -15.55 12.48
C LEU A 206 -57.19 -15.65 13.57
N LYS A 207 -56.83 -15.63 14.86
CA LYS A 207 -57.82 -15.55 15.95
C LYS A 207 -58.53 -14.20 16.03
N SER A 208 -57.86 -13.08 15.74
CA SER A 208 -58.55 -11.77 15.70
C SER A 208 -59.46 -11.64 14.48
N HIS A 209 -58.99 -12.01 13.29
CA HIS A 209 -59.79 -11.97 12.05
C HIS A 209 -60.88 -13.05 11.99
N GLY A 210 -60.68 -14.20 12.65
CA GLY A 210 -61.69 -15.25 12.79
C GLY A 210 -62.82 -14.85 13.74
N LYS A 211 -62.51 -14.06 14.78
CA LYS A 211 -63.52 -13.52 15.70
C LYS A 211 -64.38 -12.45 15.03
N ASP A 212 -63.81 -11.65 14.13
CA ASP A 212 -64.54 -10.62 13.37
C ASP A 212 -65.36 -11.19 12.20
N ARG A 213 -65.03 -12.41 11.71
CA ARG A 213 -65.82 -13.12 10.68
C ARG A 213 -66.84 -14.13 11.20
N LEU A 214 -66.80 -14.46 12.50
CA LEU A 214 -67.79 -15.34 13.15
C LEU A 214 -68.97 -14.56 13.79
N GLY A 215 -68.99 -13.23 13.69
CA GLY A 215 -70.08 -12.39 14.20
C GLY A 215 -71.21 -12.07 13.20
N GLY A 216 -71.21 -12.63 11.99
CA GLY A 216 -72.06 -12.13 10.89
C GLY A 216 -72.66 -13.14 9.92
N VAL A 217 -72.70 -14.45 10.23
CA VAL A 217 -73.53 -15.41 9.49
C VAL A 217 -74.19 -16.36 10.48
N GLU A 218 -75.50 -16.20 10.59
CA GLU A 218 -76.41 -17.06 11.32
C GLU A 218 -76.33 -18.53 10.88
N ARG A 219 -76.69 -19.39 11.83
CA ARG A 219 -77.37 -20.68 11.66
C ARG A 219 -76.61 -21.83 10.97
N GLY A 220 -76.13 -22.73 11.83
CA GLY A 220 -76.35 -24.16 11.60
C GLY A 220 -75.29 -25.10 12.14
N GLY A 221 -75.48 -25.59 13.37
CA GLY A 221 -75.10 -26.96 13.69
C GLY A 221 -73.96 -27.19 14.68
N LEU A 222 -74.38 -27.60 15.88
CA LEU A 222 -73.68 -28.47 16.84
C LEU A 222 -72.53 -27.91 17.69
N GLY A 223 -72.87 -27.66 18.96
CA GLY A 223 -72.27 -28.43 20.05
C GLY A 223 -71.44 -27.65 21.07
N GLY A 224 -71.88 -27.67 22.33
CA GLY A 224 -71.04 -27.43 23.52
C GLY A 224 -71.23 -26.04 24.14
N TYR A 225 -72.34 -25.77 24.82
CA TYR A 225 -72.46 -25.83 26.28
C TYR A 225 -71.35 -25.11 27.07
N GLY A 226 -71.71 -23.94 27.62
CA GLY A 226 -71.29 -23.54 28.97
C GLY A 226 -70.34 -22.35 29.10
N ILE A 227 -70.85 -21.12 28.98
CA ILE A 227 -70.31 -19.96 29.71
C ILE A 227 -71.22 -19.66 30.90
N ALA A 228 -70.62 -19.56 32.09
CA ALA A 228 -70.88 -18.53 33.11
C ALA A 228 -69.67 -18.60 34.07
N ASN A 229 -69.07 -17.52 34.57
CA ASN A 229 -69.66 -16.25 34.91
C ASN A 229 -68.54 -15.20 35.06
N GLY A 230 -68.81 -13.98 34.59
CA GLY A 230 -67.89 -12.86 34.59
C GLY A 230 -67.82 -12.13 35.93
N GLY A 231 -66.63 -11.60 36.22
CA GLY A 231 -66.40 -10.54 37.19
C GLY A 231 -66.67 -9.18 36.56
N TYR A 232 -67.45 -8.40 37.28
CA TYR A 232 -67.81 -6.99 37.11
C TYR A 232 -66.70 -6.05 36.63
N GLY A 233 -67.08 -5.04 35.85
CA GLY A 233 -66.57 -3.67 36.09
C GLY A 233 -66.12 -2.88 34.88
N GLY A 234 -66.87 -1.82 34.56
CA GLY A 234 -66.26 -0.49 34.45
C GLY A 234 -66.04 0.10 33.05
N TYR A 235 -67.07 0.80 32.58
CA TYR A 235 -67.08 2.10 31.89
C TYR A 235 -65.76 2.81 31.55
N GLY A 236 -65.71 3.42 30.36
CA GLY A 236 -64.79 4.54 30.07
C GLY A 236 -64.82 5.03 28.63
N TYR A 237 -65.72 5.98 28.33
CA TYR A 237 -65.87 6.72 27.07
C TYR A 237 -64.73 7.72 26.80
N GLY A 238 -64.52 8.07 25.51
CA GLY A 238 -63.70 9.22 25.08
C GLY A 238 -63.44 9.21 23.57
N VAL A 239 -64.43 9.50 22.71
CA VAL A 239 -64.81 10.83 22.16
C VAL A 239 -63.91 11.31 21.02
N GLY A 240 -64.52 11.45 19.83
CA GLY A 240 -64.01 12.16 18.67
C GLY A 240 -65.05 12.18 17.54
N LYS A 241 -66.02 13.09 17.63
CA LYS A 241 -67.09 13.35 16.63
C LYS A 241 -66.51 13.86 15.30
N ARG A 242 -67.15 13.48 14.19
CA ARG A 242 -67.39 14.36 13.03
C ARG A 242 -68.89 14.66 13.00
N ASP A 243 -69.18 15.95 12.84
CA ASP A 243 -70.45 16.62 12.52
C ASP A 243 -71.68 16.30 13.38
#